data_AF-A0A524DHZ2-F1
#
_entry.id   AF-A0A524DHZ2-F1
#
_cell.length_a   1.000
_cell.length_b   1.000
_cell.length_c   1.000
_cell.angle_alpha   90.00
_cell.angle_beta   90.00
_cell.angle_gamma   90.00
#
_symmetry.space_group_name_H-M   'P 1'
#
loop_
_entity.id
_entity.type
_entity.pdbx_description
1 polymer ?
#
loop_
_entity_poly.entity_id
_entity_poly.type
_entity_poly.pdbx_seq_one_letter_code
_entity_poly.pdbx_strand_id
1 'polypeptide(L)' 'MKNLEEENKEIKISESTKKQIFTLISTPGVSIEEIAEKVGLDYDTIMEILSEEYLKNNLDYGRRLCCRFS' A
#
# COMPACT_ATOMS: atom_id res chain seq x y z
N MET A 1 16.93 21.53 -12.80
CA MET A 1 15.50 21.41 -12.48
C MET A 1 14.98 20.26 -13.33
N LYS A 2 14.80 19.07 -12.75
CA LYS A 2 14.24 17.92 -13.45
C LYS A 2 12.75 17.89 -13.13
N ASN A 3 11.93 18.05 -14.15
CA ASN A 3 10.48 17.98 -14.08
C ASN A 3 10.10 16.55 -13.67
N LEU A 4 9.53 16.40 -12.47
CA LEU A 4 8.79 15.21 -12.10
C LEU A 4 7.35 15.43 -12.55
N GLU A 5 7.07 15.07 -13.80
CA GLU A 5 5.72 14.70 -14.19
C GLU A 5 5.46 13.33 -13.56
N GLU A 6 5.09 13.34 -12.28
CA GLU A 6 4.45 12.19 -11.64
C GLU A 6 3.04 12.08 -12.25
N GLU A 7 2.97 11.35 -13.37
CA GLU A 7 1.71 10.86 -13.92
C GLU A 7 1.00 10.05 -12.84
N ASN A 8 0.00 10.67 -12.19
CA ASN A 8 -0.95 9.99 -11.32
C ASN A 8 -1.76 9.02 -12.19
N LYS A 9 -1.25 7.81 -12.34
CA LYS A 9 -1.94 6.72 -13.00
C LYS A 9 -2.99 6.21 -12.03
N GLU A 10 -4.22 6.74 -12.12
CA GLU A 10 -5.33 6.24 -11.31
C GLU A 10 -5.52 4.73 -11.58
N ILE A 11 -5.01 3.90 -10.67
CA ILE A 11 -5.18 2.46 -10.77
C ILE A 11 -6.65 2.15 -10.52
N LYS A 12 -7.40 1.89 -11.59
CA LYS A 12 -8.81 1.45 -11.53
C LYS A 12 -8.89 0.02 -10.99
N ILE A 13 -8.69 -0.14 -9.69
CA ILE A 13 -8.89 -1.40 -8.97
C ILE A 13 -10.19 -1.33 -8.18
N SER A 14 -10.90 -2.46 -8.14
CA SER A 14 -12.14 -2.57 -7.39
C SER A 14 -11.90 -2.40 -5.88
N GLU A 15 -12.85 -1.77 -5.19
CA GLU A 15 -12.79 -1.62 -3.74
C GLU A 15 -12.79 -2.98 -3.01
N SER A 16 -13.40 -4.01 -3.59
CA SER A 16 -13.31 -5.38 -3.08
C SER A 16 -11.89 -5.94 -3.11
N THR A 17 -11.15 -5.68 -4.18
CA THR A 17 -9.76 -6.14 -4.32
C THR A 17 -8.86 -5.41 -3.32
N LYS A 18 -9.01 -4.09 -3.17
CA LYS A 18 -8.27 -3.33 -2.15
C LYS A 18 -8.49 -3.87 -0.74
N LYS A 19 -9.75 -4.14 -0.37
CA LYS A 19 -10.09 -4.75 0.92
C LYS A 19 -9.42 -6.11 1.12
N GLN A 20 -9.38 -6.94 0.08
CA GLN A 20 -8.69 -8.22 0.15
C GLN A 20 -7.18 -8.04 0.35
N ILE A 21 -6.54 -7.13 -0.38
CA ILE A 21 -5.11 -6.80 -0.22
C ILE A 21 -4.82 -6.38 1.22
N PHE A 22 -5.60 -5.44 1.77
CA PHE A 22 -5.42 -4.96 3.15
C PHE A 22 -5.65 -6.05 4.20
N THR A 23 -6.58 -6.97 3.95
CA THR A 23 -6.82 -8.11 4.85
C THR A 23 -5.61 -9.06 4.84
N LEU A 24 -5.08 -9.37 3.66
CA LEU A 24 -3.96 -10.29 3.51
C LEU A 24 -2.66 -9.72 4.07
N ILE A 25 -2.33 -8.45 3.80
CA ILE A 25 -1.10 -7.81 4.32
C ILE A 25 -1.12 -7.64 5.84
N SER A 26 -2.31 -7.59 6.44
CA SER A 26 -2.49 -7.56 7.90
C SER A 26 -2.33 -8.94 8.54
N THR A 27 -2.20 -10.01 7.75
CA THR A 27 -2.05 -11.38 8.24
C THR A 27 -0.56 -11.69 8.44
N PRO A 28 -0.10 -12.03 9.65
CA PRO A 28 1.30 -12.36 9.89
C PRO A 28 1.80 -13.50 9.03
N GLY A 29 3.01 -13.35 8.48
CA GLY A 29 3.67 -14.37 7.66
C GLY A 29 3.22 -14.43 6.20
N VAL A 30 2.24 -13.61 5.79
CA VAL A 30 1.85 -13.48 4.37
C VAL A 30 2.81 -12.52 3.66
N SER A 31 3.36 -12.95 2.52
CA SER A 31 4.25 -12.11 1.70
C SER A 31 3.49 -11.31 0.64
N ILE A 32 4.11 -10.28 0.08
CA ILE A 32 3.49 -9.46 -0.97
C ILE A 32 3.35 -10.26 -2.27
N GLU A 33 4.31 -11.13 -2.56
CA GLU A 33 4.28 -12.05 -3.70
C GLU A 33 3.10 -13.03 -3.59
N GLU A 34 2.84 -13.59 -2.40
CA GLU A 34 1.68 -14.44 -2.17
C GLU A 34 0.35 -13.67 -2.34
N ILE A 35 0.32 -12.39 -1.96
CA ILE A 35 -0.85 -11.52 -2.17
C ILE A 35 -1.06 -11.30 -3.65
N ALA A 36 -0.01 -10.91 -4.38
CA ALA A 36 0.00 -10.68 -5.82
C ALA A 36 -0.55 -11.90 -6.58
N GLU A 37 -0.07 -13.10 -6.26
CA GLU A 37 -0.58 -14.36 -6.81
C GLU A 37 -2.06 -14.58 -6.51
N LYS A 38 -2.50 -14.33 -5.27
CA LYS A 38 -3.90 -14.54 -4.86
C LYS A 38 -4.89 -13.59 -5.51
N VAL A 39 -4.52 -12.33 -5.69
CA VAL A 39 -5.42 -11.30 -6.24
C VAL A 39 -5.23 -11.08 -7.73
N GLY A 40 -4.22 -11.73 -8.34
CA GLY A 40 -3.94 -11.66 -9.77
C GLY A 40 -3.39 -10.31 -10.21
N LEU A 41 -2.62 -9.65 -9.35
CA LEU A 41 -1.95 -8.37 -9.65
C LEU A 41 -0.45 -8.56 -9.58
N ASP A 42 0.32 -7.69 -10.22
CA ASP A 42 1.77 -7.67 -10.07
C ASP A 42 2.20 -7.03 -8.75
N TYR A 43 3.43 -7.34 -8.34
CA TYR A 43 4.02 -6.84 -7.10
C TYR A 43 4.04 -5.31 -7.04
N ASP A 44 4.43 -4.65 -8.13
CA ASP A 44 4.58 -3.20 -8.20
C ASP A 44 3.23 -2.50 -7.99
N THR A 45 2.17 -3.03 -8.59
CA THR A 45 0.78 -2.56 -8.43
C THR A 45 0.32 -2.69 -6.97
N ILE A 46 0.62 -3.81 -6.31
CA ILE A 46 0.31 -3.99 -4.89
C ILE A 46 1.06 -2.95 -4.04
N MET A 47 2.34 -2.75 -4.32
CA MET A 47 3.17 -1.77 -3.59
C MET A 47 2.66 -0.33 -3.80
N GLU A 48 2.26 0.02 -5.01
CA GLU A 48 1.67 1.31 -5.33
C GLU A 48 0.39 1.54 -4.51
N ILE A 49 -0.54 0.58 -4.49
CA ILE A 49 -1.77 0.64 -3.67
C ILE A 49 -1.46 0.83 -2.19
N LEU A 50 -0.53 0.04 -1.65
CA LEU A 50 -0.15 0.11 -0.24
C LEU A 50 0.52 1.46 0.10
N SER A 51 1.35 1.98 -0.79
CA SER A 51 2.03 3.27 -0.62
C SER A 51 1.05 4.44 -0.67
N GLU A 52 0.07 4.41 -1.59
CA GLU A 52 -1.00 5.40 -1.64
C GLU A 52 -1.83 5.40 -0.36
N GLU A 53 -2.19 4.21 0.15
CA GLU A 53 -2.96 4.08 1.37
C GLU A 53 -2.17 4.58 2.59
N TYR A 54 -0.87 4.31 2.61
CA TYR A 54 0.04 4.82 3.63
C TYR A 54 0.11 6.35 3.66
N LEU A 55 0.20 6.97 2.47
CA LEU A 55 0.23 8.43 2.29
C LEU A 55 -1.13 9.07 2.64
N LYS A 56 -2.24 8.49 2.17
CA LYS A 56 -3.61 8.97 2.45
C LYS A 56 -3.92 8.97 3.94
N ASN A 57 -3.51 7.92 4.66
CA ASN A 57 -3.74 7.81 6.10
C ASN A 57 -2.65 8.49 6.95
N ASN A 58 -1.66 9.14 6.32
CA ASN A 58 -0.61 9.90 6.99
C ASN A 58 0.06 9.09 8.11
N LEU A 59 0.31 7.79 7.86
CA LEU A 59 0.79 6.83 8.88
C LEU A 59 2.20 7.16 9.39
N ASP A 60 2.94 8.02 8.69
CA ASP A 60 4.16 8.65 9.19
C ASP A 60 3.92 9.48 10.48
N TYR A 61 2.72 10.05 10.64
CA TYR A 61 2.34 10.70 11.88
C TYR A 61 2.21 9.70 13.04
N GLY A 62 1.75 8.47 12.75
CA GLY A 62 1.70 7.35 13.70
C GLY A 62 3.09 6.87 14.14
N ARG A 63 4.10 6.91 13.25
CA ARG A 63 5.50 6.63 13.63
C ARG A 63 6.04 7.62 14.67
N ARG A 64 5.63 8.90 14.64
CA ARG A 64 5.99 9.88 15.67
C ARG A 64 5.34 9.61 17.03
N LEU A 65 4.21 8.91 17.07
CA LEU A 65 3.52 8.51 18.31
C LEU A 65 4.17 7.29 18.99
N CYS A 66 4.70 6.34 18.21
CA CYS A 66 5.38 5.13 18.70
C CYS A 66 6.65 5.42 19.53
N CYS A 67 7.31 6.58 19.34
CA CYS A 67 8.53 6.94 20.06
C CYS A 67 8.29 7.82 21.31
N ARG A 68 7.06 7.95 21.80
CA ARG A 68 6.76 8.74 23.01
C ARG A 68 6.72 7.88 24.28
N PHE A 69 7.79 7.12 24.49
CA PHE A 69 8.21 6.66 25.82
C PHE A 69 9.58 7.27 26.08
N SER A 70 9.57 8.53 26.54
CA SER A 70 10.67 9.19 27.22
C SER A 70 10.32 9.32 28.69
#